data_AF-A0A929YQJ9-F1
#
_entry.id   AF-A0A929YQJ9-F1
#
_cell.length_a   1.000
_cell.length_b   1.000
_cell.length_c   1.000
_cell.angle_alpha   90.00
_cell.angle_beta   90.00
_cell.angle_gamma   90.00
#
_symmetry.space_group_name_H-M   'P 1'
#
loop_
_entity.id
_entity.type
_entity.pdbx_description
1 polymer ?
#
loop_
_entity_poly.entity_id
_entity_poly.type
_entity_poly.pdbx_seq_one_letter_code
_entity_poly.pdbx_strand_id
1 'polypeptide(L)'
;MGVATLISPEDTWALWTVLALSAALSIYLEQKYAWASKITGCILATVFTLVLANLNVIPTDAPVYDAVWGYVVPLAVPLLLFHANVKKIWKESGRILIIYLLSSVGTLLGGFVSYFALRNAIPQLNDIIPMFVGTYTGGSVNFIAMSEQYSVPGKTVSAALVADNLLMALYVFVLISLPSMAIIKKLYKHPYEDALLAA
;
A
#
# COMPACT_ATOMS: atom_id res chain seq x y z
N MET A 1 -10.88 3.30 -26.85
CA MET A 1 -12.30 3.55 -26.55
C MET A 1 -12.49 3.21 -25.08
N GLY A 2 -12.64 4.24 -24.23
CA GLY A 2 -12.79 4.06 -22.79
C GLY A 2 -14.08 3.28 -22.50
N VAL A 3 -14.00 2.28 -21.62
CA VAL A 3 -15.18 1.60 -21.12
C VAL A 3 -16.00 2.65 -20.39
N ALA A 4 -17.25 2.87 -20.82
CA ALA A 4 -18.13 3.82 -20.16
C ALA A 4 -18.39 3.31 -18.74
N THR A 5 -17.95 4.08 -17.74
CA THR A 5 -18.22 3.79 -16.34
C THR A 5 -19.54 4.41 -15.92
N LEU A 6 -20.19 3.83 -14.91
CA LEU A 6 -21.48 4.31 -14.41
C LEU A 6 -21.40 5.74 -13.87
N ILE A 7 -20.29 6.08 -13.22
CA ILE A 7 -19.94 7.45 -12.83
C ILE A 7 -18.94 8.00 -13.84
N SER A 8 -19.20 9.21 -14.35
CA SER A 8 -18.30 9.90 -15.29
C SER A 8 -17.00 10.34 -14.60
N PRO A 9 -15.83 10.30 -15.27
CA PRO A 9 -14.59 10.91 -14.79
C PRO A 9 -14.71 12.38 -14.37
N GLU A 10 -15.62 13.12 -15.03
CA GLU A 10 -15.84 14.55 -14.77
C GLU A 10 -16.79 14.81 -13.59
N ASP A 11 -17.49 13.78 -13.09
CA ASP A 11 -18.44 13.91 -11.97
C ASP A 11 -17.71 13.97 -10.62
N THR A 12 -17.14 15.13 -10.37
CA THR A 12 -16.31 15.42 -9.20
C THR A 12 -17.01 15.05 -7.88
N TRP A 13 -18.29 15.41 -7.73
CA TRP A 13 -19.03 15.22 -6.48
C TRP A 13 -19.37 13.75 -6.24
N ALA A 14 -19.78 13.02 -7.28
CA ALA A 14 -20.04 11.59 -7.16
C ALA A 14 -18.77 10.82 -6.78
N LEU A 15 -17.63 11.14 -7.42
CA LEU A 15 -16.35 10.48 -7.13
C LEU A 15 -15.87 10.75 -5.69
N TRP A 16 -15.92 12.01 -5.22
CA TRP A 16 -15.59 12.33 -3.83
C TRP A 16 -16.51 11.62 -2.84
N THR A 17 -17.81 11.52 -3.15
CA THR A 17 -18.79 10.81 -2.32
C THR A 17 -18.44 9.33 -2.23
N VAL A 18 -18.09 8.69 -3.34
CA VAL A 18 -17.65 7.29 -3.35
C VAL A 18 -16.38 7.10 -2.53
N LEU A 19 -15.36 7.94 -2.72
CA LEU A 19 -14.12 7.85 -1.94
C LEU A 19 -14.36 7.97 -0.43
N ALA A 20 -15.16 8.96 -0.02
CA ALA A 20 -15.50 9.20 1.38
C ALA A 20 -16.32 8.04 1.97
N LEU A 21 -17.32 7.53 1.24
CA LEU A 21 -18.13 6.39 1.66
C LEU A 21 -17.30 5.11 1.76
N SER A 22 -16.43 4.83 0.79
CA SER A 22 -15.55 3.66 0.84
C SER A 22 -14.63 3.71 2.06
N ALA A 23 -14.04 4.86 2.37
CA ALA A 23 -13.22 5.03 3.57
C ALA A 23 -14.05 4.85 4.85
N ALA A 24 -15.22 5.51 4.95
CA ALA A 24 -16.09 5.44 6.12
C ALA A 24 -16.60 4.02 6.39
N LEU A 25 -17.07 3.32 5.35
CA LEU A 25 -17.54 1.93 5.45
C LEU A 25 -16.40 1.00 5.89
N SER A 26 -15.19 1.22 5.39
CA SER A 26 -14.03 0.39 5.73
C SER A 26 -13.62 0.54 7.19
N ILE A 27 -13.57 1.78 7.69
CA ILE A 27 -13.30 2.07 9.10
C ILE A 27 -14.42 1.50 9.99
N TYR A 28 -15.68 1.68 9.58
CA TYR A 28 -16.82 1.14 10.32
C TYR A 28 -16.77 -0.39 10.43
N LEU A 29 -16.44 -1.08 9.34
CA LEU A 29 -16.31 -2.53 9.32
C LEU A 29 -15.15 -3.00 10.20
N GLU A 30 -13.99 -2.36 10.09
CA GLU A 30 -12.80 -2.62 10.91
C GLU A 30 -13.12 -2.53 12.41
N GLN A 31 -13.87 -1.50 12.83
CA GLN A 31 -14.19 -1.28 14.23
C GLN A 31 -15.30 -2.20 14.76
N LYS A 32 -16.22 -2.64 13.90
CA LYS A 32 -17.42 -3.40 14.32
C LYS A 32 -17.26 -4.92 14.26
N TYR A 33 -16.52 -5.45 13.29
CA TYR A 33 -16.47 -6.90 13.05
C TYR A 33 -15.10 -7.48 13.41
N ALA A 34 -15.07 -8.53 14.24
CA ALA A 34 -13.83 -9.16 14.70
C ALA A 34 -12.98 -9.84 13.60
N TRP A 35 -13.59 -10.16 12.45
CA TRP A 35 -12.83 -10.64 11.29
C TRP A 35 -12.22 -9.48 10.50
N ALA A 36 -12.94 -8.35 10.42
CA ALA A 36 -12.52 -7.15 9.73
C ALA A 36 -11.49 -6.38 10.54
N SER A 37 -11.51 -6.43 11.87
CA SER A 37 -10.46 -5.82 12.71
C SER A 37 -9.08 -6.46 12.52
N LYS A 38 -9.02 -7.67 11.93
CA LYS A 38 -7.77 -8.32 11.52
C LYS A 38 -7.25 -7.81 10.17
N ILE A 39 -8.10 -7.12 9.40
CA ILE A 39 -7.84 -6.56 8.08
C ILE A 39 -7.99 -5.04 8.20
N THR A 40 -6.88 -4.30 8.33
CA THR A 40 -6.91 -2.84 8.52
C THR A 40 -7.89 -2.14 7.56
N GLY A 41 -8.55 -1.06 7.97
CA GLY A 41 -9.55 -0.36 7.17
C GLY A 41 -9.01 0.13 5.82
N CYS A 42 -7.71 0.40 5.72
CA CYS A 42 -7.05 0.73 4.46
C CYS A 42 -7.16 -0.40 3.42
N ILE A 43 -6.96 -1.66 3.84
CA ILE A 43 -7.06 -2.82 2.96
C ILE A 43 -8.51 -3.02 2.52
N LEU A 44 -9.47 -2.87 3.43
CA LEU A 44 -10.90 -2.96 3.10
C LEU A 44 -11.32 -1.89 2.09
N ALA A 45 -10.84 -0.65 2.26
CA ALA A 45 -11.14 0.44 1.33
C ALA A 45 -10.57 0.15 -0.06
N THR A 46 -9.35 -0.38 -0.13
CA THR A 46 -8.70 -0.79 -1.37
C THR A 46 -9.48 -1.89 -2.07
N VAL A 47 -9.97 -2.89 -1.34
CA VAL A 47 -10.79 -3.96 -1.92
C VAL A 47 -12.11 -3.42 -2.46
N PHE A 48 -12.79 -2.53 -1.72
CA PHE A 48 -14.04 -1.92 -2.19
C PHE A 48 -13.84 -1.11 -3.48
N THR A 49 -12.84 -0.23 -3.52
CA THR A 49 -12.59 0.58 -4.71
C THR A 49 -12.11 -0.26 -5.89
N LEU A 50 -11.33 -1.33 -5.64
CA LEU A 50 -10.94 -2.29 -6.67
C LEU A 50 -12.16 -3.00 -7.28
N VAL A 51 -13.09 -3.46 -6.45
CA VAL A 51 -14.33 -4.10 -6.94
C VAL A 51 -15.16 -3.10 -7.75
N LEU A 52 -15.33 -1.87 -7.26
CA LEU A 52 -16.07 -0.83 -7.97
C LEU A 52 -15.44 -0.48 -9.33
N ALA A 53 -14.10 -0.41 -9.41
CA ALA A 53 -13.39 -0.14 -10.65
C ALA A 53 -13.54 -1.29 -11.65
N ASN A 54 -13.44 -2.55 -11.20
CA ASN A 54 -13.59 -3.72 -12.07
C ASN A 54 -15.04 -3.91 -12.57
N LEU A 55 -16.03 -3.50 -11.78
CA LEU A 55 -17.44 -3.47 -12.19
C LEU A 55 -17.79 -2.26 -13.08
N ASN A 56 -16.79 -1.44 -13.45
CA ASN A 56 -16.96 -0.19 -14.21
C ASN A 56 -17.94 0.78 -13.53
N VAL A 57 -18.03 0.78 -12.20
CA VAL A 57 -18.83 1.74 -11.45
C VAL A 57 -18.11 3.08 -11.34
N ILE A 58 -16.81 3.02 -11.01
CA ILE A 58 -15.92 4.19 -10.96
C ILE A 58 -14.88 4.14 -12.09
N PRO A 59 -14.44 5.30 -12.61
CA PRO A 59 -13.35 5.38 -13.56
C PRO A 59 -12.01 5.06 -12.89
N THR A 60 -11.04 4.64 -13.70
CA THR A 60 -9.65 4.40 -13.25
C THR A 60 -8.76 5.63 -13.37
N ASP A 61 -9.28 6.69 -13.96
CA ASP A 61 -8.58 7.96 -14.23
C ASP A 61 -9.61 9.10 -14.12
N ALA A 62 -9.32 10.11 -13.31
CA ALA A 62 -10.20 11.25 -13.05
C ALA A 62 -9.46 12.41 -12.36
N PRO A 63 -9.82 13.68 -12.64
CA PRO A 63 -9.20 14.85 -12.00
C PRO A 63 -9.28 14.86 -10.46
N VAL A 64 -10.30 14.21 -9.89
CA VAL A 64 -10.45 14.04 -8.44
C VAL A 64 -9.28 13.26 -7.85
N TYR A 65 -8.78 12.24 -8.54
CA TYR A 65 -7.67 11.42 -8.07
C TYR A 65 -6.35 12.22 -8.10
N ASP A 66 -6.17 13.08 -9.10
CA ASP A 66 -5.03 14.01 -9.16
C ASP A 66 -5.06 15.00 -7.99
N ALA A 67 -6.25 15.51 -7.62
CA ALA A 67 -6.40 16.39 -6.46
C ALA A 67 -6.05 15.70 -5.13
N VAL A 68 -6.34 14.40 -4.98
CA VAL A 68 -5.92 13.61 -3.82
C VAL A 68 -4.39 13.58 -3.72
N TRP A 69 -3.71 13.32 -4.83
CA TRP A 69 -2.25 13.30 -4.87
C TRP A 69 -1.60 14.68 -4.70
N GLY A 70 -2.17 15.71 -5.32
CA GLY A 70 -1.61 17.06 -5.28
C GLY A 70 -1.82 17.79 -3.95
N TYR A 71 -2.91 17.50 -3.24
CA TYR A 71 -3.28 18.23 -2.02
C TYR A 71 -3.42 17.34 -0.79
N VAL A 72 -4.21 16.27 -0.87
CA VAL A 72 -4.57 15.49 0.32
C VAL A 72 -3.36 14.73 0.88
N VAL A 73 -2.60 14.06 0.02
CA VAL A 73 -1.43 13.27 0.43
C VAL A 73 -0.32 14.16 1.03
N PRO A 74 0.10 15.27 0.39
CA PRO A 74 1.08 16.20 0.96
C PRO A 74 0.64 16.84 2.27
N LEU A 75 -0.67 17.08 2.49
CA LEU A 75 -1.19 17.59 3.75
C LEU A 75 -1.25 16.53 4.85
N ALA A 76 -1.50 15.26 4.50
CA ALA A 76 -1.55 14.16 5.46
C ALA A 76 -0.19 13.92 6.16
N VAL A 77 0.92 14.06 5.44
CA VAL A 77 2.26 13.81 5.98
C VAL A 77 2.59 14.74 7.17
N PRO A 78 2.49 16.08 7.07
CA PRO A 78 2.67 16.98 8.21
C PRO A 78 1.69 16.71 9.36
N LEU A 79 0.41 16.42 9.07
CA LEU A 79 -0.60 16.17 10.11
C LEU A 79 -0.28 14.92 10.95
N LEU A 80 0.25 13.87 10.31
CA LEU A 80 0.74 12.68 10.99
C LEU A 80 2.01 13.00 11.81
N LEU A 81 2.90 13.83 11.27
CA LEU A 81 4.13 14.26 11.97
C LEU A 81 3.85 15.17 13.17
N PHE A 82 2.78 15.97 13.17
CA PHE A 82 2.39 16.79 14.32
C PHE A 82 2.03 15.96 15.55
N HIS A 83 1.52 14.74 15.36
CA HIS A 83 1.26 13.79 16.45
C HIS A 83 2.52 13.02 16.89
N ALA A 84 3.60 13.10 16.12
CA ALA A 84 4.81 12.33 16.37
C ALA A 84 5.67 12.96 17.47
N ASN A 85 5.99 12.18 18.51
CA ASN A 85 6.92 12.62 19.55
C ASN A 85 8.37 12.40 19.11
N VAL A 86 8.96 13.44 18.51
CA VAL A 86 10.34 13.41 17.98
C VAL A 86 11.37 12.98 19.03
N LYS A 87 11.20 13.41 20.29
CA LYS A 87 12.13 13.05 21.39
C LYS A 87 12.06 11.57 21.73
N LYS A 88 10.87 10.97 21.68
CA LYS A 88 10.68 9.53 21.88
C LYS A 88 11.28 8.74 20.72
N ILE A 89 10.99 9.16 19.48
CA ILE A 89 11.54 8.57 18.26
C ILE A 89 13.07 8.54 18.34
N TRP A 90 13.72 9.66 18.64
CA TRP A 90 15.18 9.71 18.74
C TRP A 90 15.76 8.71 19.74
N LYS A 91 15.09 8.49 20.88
CA LYS A 91 15.55 7.57 21.93
C LYS A 91 15.29 6.10 21.59
N GLU A 92 14.18 5.79 20.92
CA GLU A 92 13.71 4.41 20.73
C GLU A 92 13.99 3.86 19.32
N SER A 93 14.25 4.72 18.33
CA SER A 93 14.34 4.32 16.92
C SER A 93 15.69 3.76 16.51
N GLY A 94 16.75 3.82 17.32
CA GLY A 94 18.10 3.40 16.89
C GLY A 94 18.14 1.96 16.33
N ARG A 95 17.58 0.99 17.07
CA ARG A 95 17.50 -0.41 16.60
C ARG A 95 16.54 -0.58 15.41
N ILE A 96 15.42 0.12 15.43
CA ILE A 96 14.42 0.08 14.36
C ILE A 96 15.02 0.61 13.05
N LEU A 97 15.80 1.69 13.11
CA LEU A 97 16.47 2.29 11.97
C LEU A 97 17.46 1.33 11.32
N ILE A 98 18.23 0.58 12.11
CA ILE A 98 19.16 -0.43 11.57
C ILE A 98 18.38 -1.53 10.83
N ILE A 99 17.29 -2.03 11.43
CA ILE A 99 16.44 -3.05 10.81
C ILE A 99 15.82 -2.50 9.51
N TYR A 100 15.37 -1.24 9.52
CA TYR A 100 14.86 -0.55 8.35
C TYR A 100 15.90 -0.47 7.24
N LEU A 101 17.12 0.00 7.53
CA LEU A 101 18.20 0.11 6.53
C LEU A 101 18.56 -1.26 5.95
N LEU A 102 18.62 -2.30 6.77
CA LEU A 102 18.84 -3.67 6.29
C LEU A 102 17.69 -4.13 5.37
N SER A 103 16.45 -3.84 5.74
CA SER A 103 15.27 -4.11 4.91
C SER A 103 15.34 -3.35 3.58
N SER A 104 15.74 -2.07 3.58
CA SER A 104 15.88 -1.27 2.37
C SER A 104 16.93 -1.84 1.41
N VAL A 105 18.04 -2.36 1.94
CA VAL A 105 19.04 -3.09 1.12
C VAL A 105 18.41 -4.34 0.51
N GLY A 106 17.62 -5.09 1.28
CA GLY A 106 16.85 -6.23 0.77
C GLY A 106 15.90 -5.84 -0.38
N THR A 107 15.15 -4.76 -0.22
CA THR A 107 14.26 -4.20 -1.25
C THR A 107 15.03 -3.83 -2.52
N LEU A 108 16.19 -3.17 -2.37
CA LEU A 108 17.06 -2.81 -3.50
C LEU A 108 17.57 -4.05 -4.25
N LEU A 109 18.09 -5.04 -3.52
CA LEU A 109 18.57 -6.30 -4.10
C LEU A 109 17.44 -7.04 -4.81
N GLY A 110 16.24 -7.10 -4.21
CA GLY A 110 15.05 -7.66 -4.82
C GLY A 110 14.66 -6.94 -6.12
N GLY A 111 14.75 -5.62 -6.15
CA GLY A 111 14.55 -4.80 -7.35
C GLY A 111 15.54 -5.11 -8.47
N PHE A 112 16.83 -5.29 -8.15
CA PHE A 112 17.82 -5.71 -9.15
C PHE A 112 17.54 -7.13 -9.67
N VAL A 113 17.24 -8.07 -8.78
CA VAL A 113 16.94 -9.45 -9.16
C VAL A 113 15.71 -9.50 -10.07
N SER A 114 14.63 -8.80 -9.72
CA SER A 114 13.41 -8.75 -10.53
C SER A 114 13.64 -8.07 -11.87
N TYR A 115 14.44 -7.00 -11.91
CA TYR A 115 14.87 -6.37 -13.16
C TYR A 115 15.59 -7.36 -14.08
N PHE A 116 16.65 -8.01 -13.60
CA PHE A 116 17.43 -8.94 -14.42
C PHE A 116 16.62 -10.16 -14.86
N ALA A 117 15.68 -10.62 -14.03
CA ALA A 117 14.80 -11.73 -14.35
C ALA A 117 13.73 -11.37 -15.40
N LEU A 118 13.19 -10.15 -15.36
CA LEU A 118 11.98 -9.77 -16.12
C LEU A 118 12.20 -8.72 -17.23
N ARG A 119 13.41 -8.15 -17.37
CA ARG A 119 13.72 -7.08 -18.35
C ARG A 119 13.36 -7.42 -19.80
N ASN A 120 13.32 -8.71 -20.17
CA ASN A 120 13.00 -9.16 -21.52
C ASN A 120 11.49 -9.39 -21.72
N ALA A 121 10.71 -9.48 -20.64
CA ALA A 121 9.28 -9.78 -20.67
C ALA A 121 8.41 -8.54 -20.48
N ILE A 122 8.89 -7.54 -19.72
CA ILE A 122 8.12 -6.34 -19.38
C ILE A 122 8.78 -5.11 -20.02
N PRO A 123 8.09 -4.38 -20.91
CA PRO A 123 8.61 -3.13 -21.47
C PRO A 123 8.70 -2.05 -20.40
N GLN A 124 9.69 -1.14 -20.52
CA GLN A 124 9.89 -0.02 -19.59
C GLN A 124 10.12 -0.44 -18.13
N LEU A 125 10.57 -1.68 -17.89
CA LEU A 125 10.82 -2.17 -16.54
C LEU A 125 11.86 -1.33 -15.77
N ASN A 126 12.79 -0.69 -16.50
CA ASN A 126 13.76 0.26 -15.93
C ASN A 126 13.10 1.41 -15.16
N ASP A 127 11.91 1.83 -15.58
CA ASP A 127 11.21 2.99 -15.02
C ASP A 127 10.19 2.54 -13.96
N ILE A 128 9.70 1.31 -14.07
CA ILE A 128 8.73 0.70 -13.15
C ILE A 128 9.40 0.18 -11.87
N ILE A 129 10.57 -0.46 -11.97
CA ILE A 129 11.29 -1.03 -10.81
C ILE A 129 11.60 0.03 -9.74
N PRO A 130 12.11 1.23 -10.09
CA PRO A 130 12.34 2.29 -9.11
C PRO A 130 11.07 2.70 -8.35
N MET A 131 9.89 2.64 -8.99
CA MET A 131 8.60 2.92 -8.33
C MET A 131 8.30 1.90 -7.23
N PHE A 132 8.46 0.60 -7.51
CA PHE A 132 8.28 -0.46 -6.51
C PHE A 132 9.38 -0.46 -5.44
N VAL A 133 10.64 -0.17 -5.79
CA VAL A 133 11.67 0.01 -4.76
C VAL A 133 11.33 1.18 -3.84
N GLY A 134 10.77 2.26 -4.40
CA GLY A 134 10.25 3.41 -3.67
C GLY A 134 9.12 3.03 -2.70
N THR A 135 8.08 2.33 -3.18
CA THR A 135 6.92 1.94 -2.36
C THR A 135 7.31 1.08 -1.17
N TYR A 136 8.20 0.10 -1.36
CA TYR A 136 8.59 -0.80 -0.27
C TYR A 136 9.70 -0.23 0.63
N THR A 137 10.22 0.96 0.32
CA THR A 137 11.17 1.69 1.17
C THR A 137 10.52 2.84 1.94
N GLY A 138 9.48 3.49 1.39
CA GLY A 138 8.85 4.65 2.03
C GLY A 138 7.36 4.85 1.71
N GLY A 139 6.69 3.84 1.15
CA GLY A 139 5.26 3.82 0.88
C GLY A 139 4.86 4.52 -0.43
N SER A 140 3.55 4.68 -0.62
CA SER A 140 2.96 5.19 -1.86
C SER A 140 3.44 6.61 -2.22
N VAL A 141 3.85 7.42 -1.25
CA VAL A 141 4.44 8.75 -1.53
C VAL A 141 5.76 8.64 -2.27
N ASN A 142 6.62 7.68 -1.91
CA ASN A 142 7.86 7.42 -2.62
C ASN A 142 7.60 6.77 -3.99
N PHE A 143 6.59 5.92 -4.10
CA PHE A 143 6.16 5.36 -5.40
C PHE A 143 5.85 6.48 -6.40
N ILE A 144 5.06 7.47 -5.99
CA ILE A 144 4.65 8.58 -6.85
C ILE A 144 5.84 9.48 -7.17
N ALA A 145 6.66 9.84 -6.18
CA ALA A 145 7.87 10.63 -6.41
C ALA A 145 8.80 9.99 -7.45
N MET A 146 8.94 8.66 -7.41
CA MET A 146 9.73 7.93 -8.40
C MET A 146 9.03 7.90 -9.77
N SER A 147 7.71 7.80 -9.82
CA SER A 147 6.98 7.86 -11.10
C SER A 147 7.13 9.21 -11.81
N GLU A 148 7.13 10.30 -11.06
CA GLU A 148 7.36 11.65 -11.57
C GLU A 148 8.82 11.83 -12.02
N GLN A 149 9.78 11.40 -11.20
CA GLN A 149 11.21 11.51 -11.50
C GLN A 149 11.60 10.77 -12.79
N TYR A 150 10.96 9.63 -13.07
CA TYR A 150 11.19 8.83 -14.28
C TYR A 150 10.20 9.16 -15.40
N SER A 151 9.34 10.16 -15.21
CA SER A 151 8.32 10.59 -16.20
C SER A 151 7.49 9.43 -16.75
N VAL A 152 7.09 8.51 -15.87
CA VAL A 152 6.37 7.30 -16.25
C VAL A 152 4.96 7.66 -16.72
N PRO A 153 4.48 7.14 -17.86
CA PRO A 153 3.14 7.45 -18.35
C PRO A 153 2.05 7.12 -17.33
N GLY A 154 1.08 8.02 -17.13
CA GLY A 154 0.04 7.87 -16.10
C GLY A 154 -0.71 6.53 -16.16
N LYS A 155 -1.00 6.01 -17.36
CA LYS A 155 -1.61 4.68 -17.53
C LYS A 155 -0.76 3.55 -16.93
N THR A 156 0.57 3.63 -17.09
CA THR A 156 1.53 2.66 -16.52
C THR A 156 1.60 2.84 -15.00
N VAL A 157 1.60 4.08 -14.50
CA VAL A 157 1.57 4.39 -13.07
C VAL A 157 0.32 3.79 -12.41
N SER A 158 -0.86 4.02 -12.98
CA SER A 158 -2.12 3.47 -12.47
C SER A 158 -2.11 1.94 -12.48
N ALA A 159 -1.62 1.32 -13.55
CA ALA A 159 -1.51 -0.15 -13.63
C ALA A 159 -0.53 -0.71 -12.58
N ALA A 160 0.63 -0.08 -12.40
CA ALA A 160 1.61 -0.46 -11.40
C ALA A 160 1.08 -0.28 -9.97
N LEU A 161 0.31 0.78 -9.72
CA LEU A 161 -0.31 1.05 -8.41
C LEU A 161 -1.39 0.01 -8.06
N VAL A 162 -2.18 -0.42 -9.04
CA VAL A 162 -3.13 -1.53 -8.85
C VAL A 162 -2.40 -2.83 -8.55
N ALA A 163 -1.32 -3.14 -9.28
CA ALA A 163 -0.50 -4.30 -9.02
C ALA A 163 0.15 -4.26 -7.63
N ASP A 164 0.65 -3.09 -7.20
CA ASP A 164 1.23 -2.87 -5.87
C ASP A 164 0.22 -3.16 -4.76
N ASN A 165 -0.97 -2.58 -4.86
CA ASN A 165 -2.03 -2.74 -3.88
C ASN A 165 -2.50 -4.21 -3.75
N LEU A 166 -2.61 -4.92 -4.88
CA LEU A 166 -2.96 -6.34 -4.88
C LEU A 166 -1.85 -7.18 -4.22
N LEU A 167 -0.58 -6.92 -4.55
CA LEU A 167 0.55 -7.59 -3.95
C LEU A 167 0.63 -7.31 -2.44
N MET A 168 0.36 -6.08 -2.01
CA MET A 168 0.35 -5.69 -0.61
C MET A 168 -0.71 -6.47 0.19
N ALA A 169 -1.91 -6.66 -0.39
CA ALA A 169 -2.95 -7.48 0.25
C ALA A 169 -2.47 -8.93 0.45
N LEU A 170 -1.85 -9.53 -0.58
CA LEU A 170 -1.27 -10.88 -0.49
C LEU A 170 -0.11 -10.95 0.51
N TYR A 171 0.76 -9.94 0.50
CA TYR A 171 1.89 -9.82 1.42
C TYR A 171 1.45 -9.77 2.88
N VAL A 172 0.45 -8.93 3.20
CA VAL A 172 -0.12 -8.85 4.55
C VAL A 172 -0.75 -10.17 4.98
N PHE A 173 -1.45 -10.86 4.07
CA PHE A 173 -2.00 -12.18 4.37
C PHE A 173 -0.90 -13.20 4.71
N VAL A 174 0.21 -13.19 3.98
CA VAL A 174 1.39 -14.01 4.29
C VAL A 174 1.96 -13.62 5.66
N LEU A 175 2.16 -12.34 5.94
CA LEU A 175 2.68 -11.88 7.24
C LEU A 175 1.80 -12.30 8.43
N ILE A 176 0.48 -12.19 8.29
CA ILE A 176 -0.47 -12.59 9.35
C ILE A 176 -0.47 -14.11 9.53
N SER A 177 -0.30 -14.87 8.46
CA SER A 177 -0.28 -16.34 8.52
C SER A 177 1.06 -16.90 9.02
N LEU A 178 2.18 -16.18 8.85
CA LEU A 178 3.53 -16.62 9.24
C LEU A 178 3.63 -17.17 10.67
N PRO A 179 3.16 -16.48 11.74
CA PRO A 179 3.23 -17.00 13.11
C PRO A 179 2.47 -18.31 13.28
N SER A 180 1.45 -18.55 12.47
CA SER A 180 0.61 -19.76 12.51
C SER A 180 1.25 -20.95 11.78
N MET A 181 2.29 -20.73 10.97
CA MET A 181 2.92 -21.79 10.17
C MET A 181 3.80 -22.70 11.03
N ALA A 182 3.61 -24.01 10.93
CA ALA A 182 4.34 -25.02 11.71
C ALA A 182 5.87 -24.92 11.59
N ILE A 183 6.37 -24.53 10.41
CA ILE A 183 7.81 -24.35 10.15
C ILE A 183 8.38 -23.19 10.97
N ILE A 184 7.68 -22.04 10.99
CA ILE A 184 8.06 -20.86 11.78
C ILE A 184 7.96 -21.16 13.27
N LYS A 185 6.92 -21.91 13.68
CA LYS A 185 6.76 -22.38 15.04
C LYS A 185 7.97 -23.21 15.54
N LYS A 186 8.59 -23.98 14.64
CA LYS A 186 9.77 -24.79 14.94
C LYS A 186 11.09 -23.99 14.95
N LEU A 187 11.20 -22.96 14.11
CA LEU A 187 12.44 -22.19 13.92
C LEU A 187 12.64 -21.06 14.94
N TYR A 188 11.55 -20.49 15.46
CA TYR A 188 11.59 -19.36 16.37
C TYR A 188 10.98 -19.72 17.73
N LYS A 189 11.38 -19.00 18.79
CA LYS A 189 10.77 -19.14 20.12
C LYS A 189 9.48 -18.32 20.19
N HIS A 190 8.45 -18.85 20.85
CA HIS A 190 7.13 -18.20 20.96
C HIS A 190 6.76 -17.91 22.42
N PRO A 191 7.55 -17.10 23.13
CA PRO A 191 7.43 -16.93 24.58
C PRO A 191 6.06 -16.42 25.04
N TYR A 192 5.32 -15.69 24.18
CA TYR A 192 3.98 -15.21 24.49
C TYR A 192 2.89 -16.27 24.28
N GLU A 193 3.00 -17.13 23.26
CA GLU A 193 2.08 -18.27 23.08
C GLU A 193 2.34 -19.32 24.17
N ASP A 194 3.60 -19.61 24.47
CA ASP A 194 4.01 -20.56 25.50
C ASP A 194 3.51 -20.13 26.89
N ALA A 195 3.55 -18.82 27.20
CA ALA A 195 3.02 -18.28 28.44
C ALA A 195 1.48 -18.34 28.54
N LEU A 196 0.77 -18.22 27.41
CA LEU A 196 -0.69 -18.36 27.36
C LEU A 196 -1.15 -19.82 27.50
N LEU A 197 -0.36 -20.78 27.01
CA LEU A 197 -0.65 -22.21 27.11
C LEU A 197 -0.29 -22.80 28.49
N ALA A 198 0.58 -22.11 29.24
CA ALA A 198 0.98 -22.49 30.59
C ALA A 198 0.04 -21.95 31.70
N ALA A 199 -0.95 -21.13 31.34
CA ALA A 199 -1.97 -20.54 32.23
C ALA A 199 -3.30 -21.29 32.13
#